data_AF-A0A7G3FI01-F1
#
_entry.id   AF-A0A7G3FI01-F1
#
_cell.length_a   1.000
_cell.length_b   1.000
_cell.length_c   1.000
_cell.angle_alpha   90.00
_cell.angle_beta   90.00
_cell.angle_gamma   90.00
#
_symmetry.space_group_name_H-M   'P 1'
#
loop_
_entity.id
_entity.type
_entity.pdbx_description
1 polymer ?
#
loop_
_entity_poly.entity_id
_entity_poly.type
_entity_poly.pdbx_seq_one_letter_code
_entity_poly.pdbx_strand_id
1 'polypeptide(L)'
;MFGLFKKKPKEPTPPKLLDLNNNPIVEGSVVKSLRYELGECVVELEGLEYFYVSKSSGQRISYTKMVDAITENQKVLLLGSSEGAE
;
A
#
# COMPACT_ATOMS: atom_id res chain seq x y z
N MET A 1 -0.24 45.18 -4.33
CA MET A 1 0.81 44.33 -4.93
C MET A 1 1.17 43.28 -3.89
N PHE A 2 0.76 42.02 -4.07
CA PHE A 2 1.01 40.91 -3.13
C PHE A 2 1.38 39.65 -3.90
N GLY A 3 2.46 39.00 -3.45
CA GLY A 3 3.29 38.08 -4.21
C GLY A 3 2.60 36.82 -4.71
N LEU A 4 2.67 36.64 -6.03
CA LEU A 4 2.32 35.43 -6.77
C LEU A 4 3.38 34.34 -6.52
N PHE A 5 3.24 33.55 -5.45
CA PHE A 5 3.83 32.22 -5.42
C PHE A 5 3.02 31.33 -6.37
N LYS A 6 3.47 31.20 -7.63
CA LYS A 6 2.94 30.18 -8.56
C LYS A 6 3.24 28.81 -7.95
N LYS A 7 2.22 28.13 -7.40
CA LYS A 7 2.33 26.73 -7.00
C LYS A 7 2.77 25.94 -8.24
N LYS A 8 3.92 25.26 -8.15
CA LYS A 8 4.33 24.31 -9.19
C LYS A 8 3.23 23.24 -9.31
N PRO A 9 2.87 22.81 -10.53
CA PRO A 9 1.94 21.70 -10.70
C PRO A 9 2.47 20.50 -9.92
N LYS A 10 1.63 19.90 -9.07
CA LYS A 10 1.99 18.68 -8.35
C LYS A 10 1.89 17.54 -9.34
N GLU A 11 3.00 16.85 -9.56
CA GLU A 11 2.98 15.57 -10.24
C GLU A 11 2.15 14.57 -9.42
N PRO A 12 1.36 13.70 -10.07
CA PRO A 12 0.59 12.71 -9.37
C PRO A 12 1.54 11.70 -8.71
N THR A 13 1.33 11.45 -7.42
CA THR A 13 2.10 10.47 -6.63
C THR A 13 1.18 9.33 -6.20
N PRO A 14 1.71 8.11 -5.99
CA PRO A 14 0.90 7.01 -5.47
C PRO A 14 0.35 7.36 -4.08
N PRO A 15 -0.78 6.74 -3.67
CA PRO A 15 -1.39 7.01 -2.37
C PRO A 15 -0.47 6.54 -1.24
N LYS A 16 -0.61 7.16 -0.06
CA LYS A 16 0.05 6.64 1.14
C LYS A 16 -0.80 5.55 1.75
N LEU A 17 -0.23 4.37 1.92
CA LEU A 17 -0.90 3.24 2.54
C LEU A 17 -0.39 3.04 3.97
N LEU A 18 -1.32 2.79 4.89
CA LEU A 18 -1.04 2.40 6.26
C LEU A 18 -1.68 1.05 6.54
N ASP A 19 -1.04 0.23 7.36
CA ASP A 19 -1.65 -1.00 7.90
C ASP A 19 -2.66 -0.66 9.03
N LEU A 20 -3.30 -1.68 9.62
CA LEU A 20 -4.25 -1.46 10.72
C LEU A 20 -3.62 -0.80 11.97
N ASN A 21 -2.30 -0.90 12.14
CA ASN A 21 -1.55 -0.34 13.25
C ASN A 21 -0.90 1.01 12.90
N ASN A 22 -1.25 1.61 11.76
CA ASN A 22 -0.67 2.85 11.24
C ASN A 22 0.80 2.74 10.81
N ASN A 23 1.30 1.54 10.53
CA ASN A 23 2.62 1.37 9.94
C ASN A 23 2.56 1.67 8.43
N PRO A 24 3.51 2.42 7.88
CA PRO A 24 3.56 2.71 6.45
C PRO A 24 3.79 1.44 5.64
N ILE A 25 3.05 1.32 4.54
CA ILE A 25 3.21 0.25 3.55
C ILE A 25 3.71 0.89 2.26
N VAL A 26 4.77 0.31 1.71
CA VAL A 26 5.40 0.71 0.44
C VAL A 26 5.57 -0.49 -0.47
N GLU A 27 5.96 -0.26 -1.73
CA GLU A 27 6.37 -1.33 -2.65
C GLU A 27 7.44 -2.23 -2.00
N GLY A 28 7.35 -3.54 -2.23
CA GLY A 28 8.21 -4.55 -1.61
C GLY A 28 7.87 -4.90 -0.15
N SER A 29 6.91 -4.23 0.48
CA SER A 29 6.47 -4.61 1.83
C SER A 29 5.88 -6.02 1.82
N VAL A 30 6.20 -6.81 2.85
CA VAL A 30 5.55 -8.10 3.12
C VAL A 30 4.49 -7.87 4.18
N VAL A 31 3.26 -8.28 3.88
CA VAL A 31 2.12 -8.08 4.77
C VAL A 31 1.32 -9.35 4.96
N LYS A 32 0.62 -9.48 6.08
CA LYS A 32 -0.45 -10.46 6.25
C LYS A 32 -1.77 -9.84 5.81
N SER A 33 -2.43 -10.43 4.82
CA SER A 33 -3.77 -10.03 4.43
C SER A 33 -4.81 -10.48 5.47
N LEU A 34 -5.75 -9.59 5.80
CA LEU A 34 -6.92 -9.89 6.63
C LEU A 34 -8.22 -9.96 5.81
N ARG A 35 -8.11 -9.98 4.47
CA ARG A 35 -9.24 -10.17 3.54
C ARG A 35 -8.92 -11.21 2.47
N TYR A 36 -9.99 -11.76 1.89
CA TYR A 36 -9.96 -12.63 0.71
C TYR A 36 -9.04 -13.86 0.84
N GLU A 37 -8.70 -14.27 2.07
CA GLU A 37 -7.88 -15.45 2.37
C GLU A 37 -6.52 -15.49 1.65
N LEU A 38 -5.96 -14.33 1.30
CA LEU A 38 -4.71 -14.24 0.51
C LEU A 38 -3.45 -14.70 1.26
N GLY A 39 -3.53 -14.83 2.59
CA GLY A 39 -2.37 -15.18 3.41
C GLY A 39 -1.30 -14.09 3.44
N GLU A 40 -0.03 -14.47 3.29
CA GLU A 40 1.07 -13.51 3.14
C GLU A 40 1.11 -12.94 1.73
N CYS A 41 1.29 -11.63 1.63
CA CYS A 41 1.35 -10.94 0.36
C CYS A 41 2.64 -10.11 0.24
N VAL A 42 3.11 -9.95 -0.99
CA VAL A 42 4.06 -8.89 -1.36
C VAL A 42 3.25 -7.73 -1.92
N VAL A 43 3.65 -6.51 -1.56
CA VAL A 43 3.06 -5.28 -2.09
C VAL A 43 3.81 -4.88 -3.34
N GLU A 44 3.10 -4.78 -4.46
CA GLU A 44 3.62 -4.30 -5.74
C GLU A 44 3.02 -2.95 -6.07
N LEU A 45 3.77 -2.11 -6.79
CA LEU A 45 3.30 -0.84 -7.33
C LEU A 45 3.34 -0.89 -8.86
N GLU A 46 2.19 -0.70 -9.50
CA GLU A 46 2.10 -0.59 -10.96
C GLU A 46 1.58 0.80 -11.33
N GLY A 47 2.47 1.64 -11.89
CA GLY A 47 2.17 3.05 -12.12
C GLY A 47 1.97 3.80 -10.80
N LEU A 48 0.72 4.10 -10.45
CA LEU A 48 0.34 4.78 -9.21
C LEU A 48 -0.57 3.94 -8.30
N GLU A 49 -0.83 2.68 -8.67
CA GLU A 49 -1.73 1.79 -7.95
C GLU A 49 -0.98 0.65 -7.27
N TYR A 50 -1.30 0.42 -6.00
CA TYR A 50 -0.77 -0.70 -5.25
C TYR A 50 -1.61 -1.96 -5.40
N PHE A 51 -0.93 -3.09 -5.36
CA PHE A 51 -1.53 -4.42 -5.39
C PHE A 51 -0.93 -5.30 -4.31
N TYR A 52 -1.77 -6.13 -3.70
CA TYR A 52 -1.36 -7.21 -2.82
C TYR A 52 -1.35 -8.50 -3.62
N VAL A 53 -0.18 -9.12 -3.74
CA VAL A 53 0.01 -10.39 -4.44
C VAL A 53 0.28 -11.48 -3.43
N SER A 54 -0.63 -12.45 -3.35
CA SER A 54 -0.47 -13.61 -2.47
C SER A 54 0.77 -14.41 -2.85
N LYS A 55 1.63 -14.69 -1.87
CA LYS A 55 2.82 -15.54 -2.07
C LYS A 55 2.46 -17.00 -2.35
N SER A 56 1.32 -17.48 -1.84
CA SER A 56 0.92 -18.89 -1.96
C SER A 56 0.17 -19.18 -3.25
N SER A 57 -0.71 -18.27 -3.67
CA SER A 57 -1.58 -18.50 -4.84
C SER A 57 -1.24 -17.63 -6.05
N GLY A 58 -0.43 -16.58 -5.89
CA GLY A 58 -0.22 -15.55 -6.91
C GLY A 58 -1.42 -14.65 -7.14
N GLN A 59 -2.51 -14.81 -6.38
CA GLN A 59 -3.71 -14.00 -6.54
C GLN A 59 -3.40 -12.53 -6.24
N ARG A 60 -3.81 -11.64 -7.16
CA ARG A 60 -3.54 -10.20 -7.13
C ARG A 60 -4.82 -9.42 -6.84
N ILE A 61 -4.78 -8.55 -5.83
CA ILE A 61 -5.92 -7.71 -5.41
C ILE A 61 -5.47 -6.25 -5.28
N SER A 62 -6.22 -5.33 -5.89
CA SER A 62 -6.00 -3.87 -5.78
C SER A 62 -6.19 -3.37 -4.35
N TYR A 63 -5.36 -2.42 -3.92
CA TYR A 63 -5.42 -1.81 -2.58
C TYR A 63 -6.79 -1.17 -2.27
N THR A 64 -7.51 -0.70 -3.27
CA THR A 64 -8.85 -0.11 -3.12
C THR A 64 -9.84 -1.09 -2.49
N LYS A 65 -9.70 -2.40 -2.77
CA LYS A 65 -10.51 -3.48 -2.19
C LYS A 65 -10.09 -3.86 -0.77
N MET A 66 -9.00 -3.28 -0.27
CA MET A 66 -8.39 -3.62 1.01
C MET A 66 -8.60 -2.52 2.06
N VAL A 67 -9.14 -1.35 1.69
CA VAL A 67 -9.46 -0.25 2.61
C VAL A 67 -10.50 -0.69 3.65
N ASP A 68 -10.20 -0.44 4.93
CA ASP A 68 -11.16 -0.55 6.02
C ASP A 68 -12.13 0.63 6.02
N ALA A 69 -13.42 0.36 6.23
CA ALA A 69 -14.43 1.41 6.20
C ALA A 69 -14.43 2.29 7.46
N ILE A 70 -13.85 1.84 8.58
CA ILE A 70 -13.84 2.57 9.85
C ILE A 70 -12.57 3.40 9.98
N THR A 71 -11.40 2.81 9.66
CA THR A 71 -10.10 3.47 9.85
C THR A 71 -9.50 4.06 8.58
N GLU A 72 -10.06 3.76 7.40
CA GLU A 72 -9.50 4.10 6.07
C GLU A 72 -8.10 3.51 5.78
N ASN A 73 -7.50 2.82 6.75
CA ASN A 73 -6.26 2.08 6.59
C ASN A 73 -6.50 0.76 5.85
N GLN A 74 -5.43 0.13 5.40
CA GLN A 74 -5.48 -1.15 4.73
C GLN A 74 -5.75 -2.29 5.73
N LYS A 75 -6.63 -3.24 5.36
CA LYS A 75 -6.92 -4.48 6.11
C LYS A 75 -5.80 -5.50 5.98
N VAL A 76 -4.61 -5.09 6.40
CA VAL A 76 -3.40 -5.90 6.43
C VAL A 76 -2.59 -5.57 7.69
N LEU A 77 -1.61 -6.41 8.00
CA LEU A 77 -0.60 -6.17 9.03
C LEU A 77 0.78 -6.22 8.38
N LEU A 78 1.62 -5.21 8.63
CA LEU A 78 3.00 -5.22 8.15
C LEU A 78 3.80 -6.32 8.87
N LEU A 79 4.52 -7.14 8.10
CA LEU A 79 5.42 -8.16 8.62
C LEU A 79 6.90 -7.78 8.45
N GLY A 80 7.22 -6.94 7.47
CA GLY A 80 8.57 -6.45 7.19
C GLY A 80 8.72 -5.96 5.74
N SER A 81 9.94 -5.66 5.32
CA SER A 81 10.30 -5.43 3.92
C SER A 81 10.82 -6.74 3.29
N SER A 82 10.55 -6.97 1.99
CA SER A 82 11.19 -8.07 1.25
C SER A 82 12.68 -7.83 1.03
N GLU A 83 13.17 -6.60 1.26
CA GLU A 83 14.59 -6.25 1.33
C GLU A 83 15.03 -6.27 2.79
N GLY A 84 15.57 -7.42 3.22
CA GLY A 84 15.97 -7.66 4.61
C GLY A 84 16.36 -9.10 4.92
N ALA A 85 16.94 -9.81 3.95
CA ALA A 85 17.69 -11.05 4.16
C ALA A 85 19.06 -10.89 3.49
N GLU A 86 19.98 -10.24 4.19
CA GLU A 86 21.42 -10.47 4.02
C GLU A 86 21.86 -11.58 4.98
#